data_AF-A0A3R6RFR7-F1
#
_entry.id   AF-A0A3R6RFR7-F1
#
_cell.length_a   1.000
_cell.length_b   1.000
_cell.length_c   1.000
_cell.angle_alpha   90.00
_cell.angle_beta   90.00
_cell.angle_gamma   90.00
#
_symmetry.space_group_name_H-M   'P 1'
#
loop_
_entity.id
_entity.type
_entity.pdbx_description
1 polymer ?
#
loop_
_entity_poly.entity_id
_entity_poly.type
_entity_poly.pdbx_seq_one_letter_code
_entity_poly.pdbx_strand_id
1 'polypeptide(L)'
;MDYNKIVQGILDIGEAMLVCGAENFRLEDSLYRMCRSYGFKQYDVFAIPSNIQITVETPEGEIITQIRHIESTDIDFDRLDYLNNLSRFVCQNKPDEKQMREKYEEVMNRPPQKPYTKYFAAVMGGTGFAVFFGCNFQDAIVAVIVSLMIVIVGGWLSKREENLMVYNLILSFFSEVIILLSVHLGLGSHPERIMIGIVMLLISGLSTTNGIRDVLQRDFISGSINIMNSILGAAGIACGTALALLLFKEVSPEGYILNNNLTIQLISCTVACIGFAFWFKIRGRQVVYSGVGAFITWGIYVAVYYFWPSNFLATLVASVFVALYAFIMSRINRAPSTIFLTASVFPLIPGPNLYYMMYGCVSRDYNMAIDETIILLVTCLAIAFGFNIVDILSRSVMKLLKRDYHIGKNS
;
A
#
# COMPACT_ATOMS: atom_id res chain seq x y z
N MET A 1 8.66 33.14 -19.65
CA MET A 1 8.25 32.00 -18.82
C MET A 1 8.69 32.33 -17.41
N ASP A 2 7.80 32.26 -16.42
CA ASP A 2 8.16 32.50 -15.02
C ASP A 2 8.68 31.18 -14.42
N TYR A 3 10.00 30.99 -14.39
CA TYR A 3 10.60 29.73 -13.92
C TYR A 3 10.28 29.43 -12.46
N ASN A 4 10.10 30.45 -11.61
CA ASN A 4 9.69 30.25 -10.22
C ASN A 4 8.30 29.60 -10.14
N LYS A 5 7.36 30.05 -10.97
CA LYS A 5 6.01 29.44 -11.04
C LYS A 5 6.01 28.07 -11.70
N ILE A 6 6.87 27.84 -12.69
CA ILE A 6 7.03 26.51 -13.29
C ILE A 6 7.54 25.51 -12.26
N VAL A 7 8.58 25.85 -11.50
CA VAL A 7 9.12 24.99 -10.42
C VAL A 7 8.05 24.75 -9.36
N GLN A 8 7.29 25.79 -8.99
CA GLN A 8 6.16 25.65 -8.07
C GLN A 8 5.09 24.70 -8.60
N GLY A 9 4.71 24.79 -9.88
CA GLY A 9 3.73 23.88 -10.48
C GLY A 9 4.23 22.44 -10.59
N ILE A 10 5.53 22.24 -10.87
CA ILE A 10 6.17 20.91 -10.84
C ILE A 10 6.12 20.33 -9.42
N LEU A 11 6.39 21.16 -8.40
CA LEU A 11 6.33 20.77 -7.00
C LEU A 11 4.90 20.49 -6.53
N ASP A 12 3.90 21.25 -7.01
CA ASP A 12 2.46 20.99 -6.80
C ASP A 12 2.07 19.61 -7.32
N ILE A 13 2.48 19.28 -8.54
CA ILE A 13 2.24 17.94 -9.12
C ILE A 13 2.95 16.88 -8.29
N GLY A 14 4.19 17.12 -7.88
CA GLY A 14 4.98 16.20 -7.07
C GLY A 14 4.36 15.89 -5.71
N GLU A 15 3.94 16.92 -4.97
CA GLU A 15 3.21 16.76 -3.71
C GLU A 15 1.95 15.94 -3.93
N ALA A 16 1.12 16.32 -4.92
CA ALA A 16 -0.12 15.62 -5.16
C ALA A 16 0.12 14.14 -5.51
N MET A 17 1.18 13.83 -6.26
CA MET A 17 1.57 12.45 -6.57
C MET A 17 1.95 11.69 -5.30
N LEU A 18 2.77 12.29 -4.43
CA LEU A 18 3.21 11.65 -3.18
C LEU A 18 2.03 11.43 -2.22
N VAL A 19 1.17 12.45 -2.04
CA VAL A 19 -0.05 12.38 -1.22
C VAL A 19 -0.99 11.26 -1.69
N CYS A 20 -1.07 11.05 -3.02
CA CYS A 20 -1.89 9.98 -3.60
C CYS A 20 -1.25 8.59 -3.57
N GLY A 21 -0.05 8.44 -3.00
CA GLY A 21 0.64 7.16 -2.81
C GLY A 21 1.61 6.78 -3.94
N ALA A 22 2.22 7.75 -4.62
CA ALA A 22 3.33 7.47 -5.53
C ALA A 22 4.54 6.89 -4.77
N GLU A 23 5.22 5.93 -5.39
CA GLU A 23 6.53 5.46 -4.89
C GLU A 23 7.59 6.56 -5.08
N ASN A 24 8.45 6.79 -4.08
CA ASN A 24 9.45 7.87 -4.11
C ASN A 24 10.31 7.86 -5.39
N PHE A 25 10.85 6.71 -5.77
CA PHE A 25 11.71 6.61 -6.96
C PHE A 25 10.98 7.02 -8.26
N ARG A 26 9.66 6.80 -8.35
CA ARG A 26 8.86 7.21 -9.52
C ARG A 26 8.53 8.68 -9.49
N LEU A 27 8.27 9.20 -8.30
CA LEU A 27 8.06 10.62 -8.09
C LEU A 27 9.31 11.39 -8.53
N GLU A 28 10.49 10.99 -8.05
CA GLU A 28 11.76 11.59 -8.44
C GLU A 28 11.97 11.53 -9.96
N ASP A 29 11.81 10.36 -10.59
CA ASP A 29 11.92 10.22 -12.05
C ASP A 29 10.95 11.17 -12.80
N SER A 30 9.72 11.32 -12.31
CA SER A 30 8.73 12.22 -12.91
C SER A 30 9.11 13.69 -12.76
N LEU A 31 9.58 14.10 -11.58
CA LEU A 31 10.08 15.45 -11.32
C LEU A 31 11.31 15.76 -12.16
N TYR A 32 12.28 14.84 -12.23
CA TYR A 32 13.47 14.95 -13.07
C TYR A 32 13.12 15.16 -14.54
N ARG A 33 12.16 14.39 -15.09
CA ARG A 33 11.72 14.52 -16.49
C ARG A 33 11.02 15.84 -16.76
N MET A 34 10.17 16.30 -15.82
CA MET A 34 9.51 17.59 -15.95
C MET A 34 10.55 18.72 -15.94
N CYS A 35 11.47 18.76 -14.97
CA CYS A 35 12.56 19.74 -14.93
C CYS A 35 13.40 19.72 -16.22
N ARG A 36 13.83 18.54 -16.68
CA ARG A 36 14.59 18.39 -17.93
C ARG A 36 13.85 18.94 -19.15
N SER A 37 12.53 18.78 -19.21
CA SER A 37 11.73 19.24 -20.36
C SER A 37 11.76 20.76 -20.53
N TYR A 38 11.84 21.53 -19.43
CA TYR A 38 11.91 22.99 -19.44
C TYR A 38 13.31 23.56 -19.72
N GLY A 39 14.34 22.71 -19.83
CA GLY A 39 15.68 23.13 -20.24
C GLY A 39 16.54 23.75 -19.14
N PHE A 40 16.27 23.46 -17.86
CA PHE A 40 17.15 23.83 -16.75
C PHE A 40 18.56 23.27 -16.96
N LYS A 41 19.60 24.08 -16.66
CA LYS A 41 21.01 23.70 -16.82
C LYS A 41 21.42 22.65 -15.81
N GLN A 42 21.04 22.87 -14.56
CA GLN A 42 21.20 21.94 -13.45
C GLN A 42 19.86 21.77 -12.75
N TYR A 43 19.59 20.57 -12.27
CA TYR A 43 18.40 20.27 -11.49
C TYR A 43 18.66 19.09 -10.57
N ASP A 44 18.31 19.25 -9.30
CA ASP A 44 18.45 18.27 -8.24
C ASP A 44 17.10 18.12 -7.55
N VAL A 45 16.65 16.87 -7.44
CA VAL A 45 15.40 16.49 -6.80
C VAL A 45 15.75 15.57 -5.65
N PHE A 46 15.16 15.82 -4.49
CA PHE A 46 15.24 14.94 -3.34
C PHE A 46 13.83 14.74 -2.80
N ALA A 47 13.36 13.50 -2.76
CA ALA A 47 12.02 13.19 -2.24
C ALA A 47 12.06 12.07 -1.22
N ILE A 48 11.46 12.33 -0.06
CA ILE A 48 11.13 11.35 0.97
C ILE A 48 9.63 11.46 1.29
N PRO A 49 9.01 10.49 1.98
CA PRO A 49 7.56 10.49 2.19
C PRO A 49 7.00 11.76 2.85
N SER A 50 7.80 12.45 3.66
CA SER A 50 7.41 13.67 4.39
C SER A 50 7.96 14.97 3.79
N ASN A 51 8.75 14.92 2.72
CA ASN A 51 9.43 16.11 2.19
C ASN A 51 9.86 15.96 0.73
N ILE A 52 9.61 17.00 -0.07
CA ILE A 52 10.09 17.11 -1.45
C ILE A 52 10.89 18.39 -1.57
N GLN A 53 12.07 18.31 -2.19
CA GLN A 53 12.95 19.45 -2.46
C GLN A 53 13.36 19.43 -3.93
N ILE A 54 13.29 20.59 -4.57
CA ILE A 54 13.74 20.80 -5.94
C ILE A 54 14.64 22.03 -5.97
N THR A 55 15.87 21.85 -6.46
CA THR A 55 16.79 22.94 -6.78
C THR A 55 17.05 22.92 -8.28
N VAL A 56 16.86 24.04 -8.96
CA VAL A 56 17.15 24.18 -10.39
C VAL A 56 17.98 25.41 -10.69
N GLU A 57 18.84 25.33 -11.71
CA GLU A 57 19.52 26.46 -12.32
C GLU A 57 18.84 26.79 -13.65
N THR A 58 18.29 28.00 -13.72
CA THR A 58 17.64 28.53 -14.93
C THR A 58 18.65 28.75 -16.07
N PRO A 59 18.20 28.82 -17.33
CA PRO A 59 19.07 29.22 -18.45
C PRO A 59 19.76 30.58 -18.22
N GLU A 60 19.13 31.47 -17.46
CA GLU A 60 19.63 32.79 -17.08
C GLU A 60 20.66 32.75 -15.92
N GLY A 61 20.87 31.59 -15.28
CA GLY A 61 21.83 31.40 -14.19
C GLY A 61 21.29 31.68 -12.79
N GLU A 62 20.00 31.97 -12.65
CA GLU A 62 19.33 32.05 -11.35
C GLU A 62 19.12 30.64 -10.77
N ILE A 63 19.46 30.46 -9.49
CA ILE A 63 19.22 29.23 -8.75
C ILE A 63 17.91 29.36 -7.96
N ILE A 64 16.98 28.46 -8.21
CA ILE A 64 15.68 28.40 -7.54
C ILE A 64 15.62 27.13 -6.71
N THR A 65 15.42 27.27 -5.40
CA THR A 65 15.16 26.14 -4.50
C THR A 65 13.77 26.26 -3.92
N GLN A 66 12.97 25.21 -4.05
CA GLN A 66 11.67 25.10 -3.39
C GLN A 66 11.58 23.80 -2.59
N ILE A 67 10.95 23.91 -1.43
CA ILE A 67 10.78 22.83 -0.47
C ILE A 67 9.30 22.72 -0.13
N ARG A 68 8.81 21.49 -0.01
CA ARG A 68 7.46 21.20 0.43
C ARG A 68 7.46 20.11 1.48
N HIS A 69 6.85 20.39 2.61
CA HIS A 69 6.58 19.39 3.65
C HIS A 69 5.25 18.71 3.37
N ILE A 70 5.18 17.40 3.59
CA ILE A 70 3.99 16.59 3.36
C ILE A 70 3.48 16.14 4.71
N GLU A 71 2.29 16.61 5.08
CA GLU A 71 1.69 16.38 6.41
C GLU A 71 0.99 15.01 6.49
N SER A 72 0.27 14.64 5.45
CA SER A 72 -0.49 13.39 5.41
C SER A 72 -0.58 12.80 4.00
N THR A 73 -0.79 11.50 3.93
CA THR A 73 -1.05 10.78 2.68
C THR A 73 -2.44 10.18 2.74
N ASP A 74 -3.18 10.27 1.62
CA ASP A 74 -4.47 9.62 1.45
C ASP A 74 -4.47 8.96 0.08
N ILE A 75 -4.21 7.64 0.07
CA ILE A 75 -4.01 6.88 -1.16
C ILE A 75 -5.21 7.09 -2.10
N ASP A 76 -4.92 7.53 -3.31
CA ASP A 76 -5.90 7.76 -4.37
C ASP A 76 -5.27 7.40 -5.71
N PHE A 77 -5.36 6.12 -6.07
CA PHE A 77 -4.76 5.63 -7.29
C PHE A 77 -5.46 6.10 -8.56
N ASP A 78 -6.75 6.49 -8.50
CA ASP A 78 -7.41 7.16 -9.63
C ASP A 78 -6.73 8.51 -9.88
N ARG A 79 -6.62 9.36 -8.85
CA ARG A 79 -5.97 10.67 -8.99
C ARG A 79 -4.50 10.53 -9.38
N LEU A 80 -3.78 9.56 -8.82
CA LEU A 80 -2.39 9.28 -9.17
C LEU A 80 -2.23 8.94 -10.66
N ASP A 81 -3.15 8.18 -11.26
CA ASP A 81 -3.12 7.89 -12.69
C ASP A 81 -3.25 9.18 -13.52
N TYR A 82 -4.18 10.06 -13.16
CA TYR A 82 -4.35 11.36 -13.82
C TYR A 82 -3.15 12.29 -13.64
N LEU A 83 -2.54 12.34 -12.45
CA LEU A 83 -1.31 13.11 -12.20
C LEU A 83 -0.12 12.57 -13.01
N ASN A 84 0.00 11.25 -13.15
CA ASN A 84 1.02 10.64 -13.99
C ASN A 84 0.81 10.98 -15.48
N ASN A 85 -0.44 11.07 -15.94
CA ASN A 85 -0.74 11.56 -17.30
C ASN A 85 -0.45 13.06 -17.45
N LEU A 86 -0.73 13.87 -16.42
CA LEU A 86 -0.36 15.28 -16.39
C LEU A 86 1.15 15.48 -16.47
N SER A 87 1.94 14.73 -15.70
CA SER A 87 3.40 14.77 -15.77
C SER A 87 3.91 14.48 -17.19
N ARG A 88 3.35 13.46 -17.87
CA ARG A 88 3.69 13.17 -19.27
C ARG A 88 3.30 14.30 -20.22
N PHE A 89 2.12 14.89 -20.03
CA PHE A 89 1.66 16.05 -20.80
C PHE A 89 2.62 17.24 -20.63
N VAL A 90 3.03 17.55 -19.40
CA VAL A 90 3.99 18.61 -19.08
C VAL A 90 5.32 18.36 -19.80
N CYS A 91 5.85 17.13 -19.73
CA CYS A 91 7.11 16.78 -20.38
C CYS A 91 7.08 16.95 -21.91
N GLN A 92 5.92 16.68 -22.54
CA GLN A 92 5.78 16.70 -24.00
C GLN A 92 5.48 18.09 -24.55
N ASN A 93 4.62 18.85 -23.87
CA ASN A 93 4.04 20.10 -24.40
C ASN A 93 4.69 21.35 -23.81
N LYS A 94 5.39 21.24 -22.67
CA LYS A 94 6.01 22.36 -21.95
C LYS A 94 5.02 23.53 -21.76
N PRO A 95 3.85 23.27 -21.15
CA PRO A 95 2.84 24.32 -20.94
C PRO A 95 3.43 25.49 -20.15
N ASP A 96 2.86 26.68 -20.36
CA ASP A 96 3.15 27.83 -19.51
C ASP A 96 2.56 27.64 -18.09
N GLU A 97 2.86 28.56 -17.18
CA GLU A 97 2.45 28.44 -15.78
C GLU A 97 0.93 28.40 -15.60
N LYS A 98 0.19 29.13 -16.45
CA LYS A 98 -1.28 29.21 -16.36
C LYS A 98 -1.91 27.93 -16.85
N GLN A 99 -1.49 27.43 -18.01
CA GLN A 99 -1.99 26.19 -18.57
C GLN A 99 -1.64 24.99 -17.69
N MET A 100 -0.44 24.97 -17.09
CA MET A 100 -0.07 23.94 -16.12
C MET A 100 -1.02 23.96 -14.91
N ARG A 101 -1.28 25.16 -14.36
CA ARG A 101 -2.17 25.33 -13.21
C ARG A 101 -3.60 24.91 -13.52
N GLU A 102 -4.15 25.32 -14.67
CA GLU A 102 -5.48 24.92 -15.12
C GLU A 102 -5.61 23.40 -15.24
N LYS A 103 -4.61 22.74 -15.84
CA LYS A 103 -4.59 21.28 -15.99
C LYS A 103 -4.42 20.57 -14.65
N TYR A 104 -3.62 21.11 -13.75
CA TYR A 104 -3.50 20.62 -12.38
C TYR A 104 -4.85 20.70 -11.64
N GLU A 105 -5.53 21.84 -11.72
CA GLU A 105 -6.85 22.03 -11.10
C GLU A 105 -7.91 21.12 -11.74
N GLU A 106 -7.85 20.86 -13.05
CA GLU A 106 -8.70 19.87 -13.72
C GLU A 106 -8.57 18.48 -13.08
N VAL A 107 -7.33 18.06 -12.73
CA VAL A 107 -7.07 16.79 -12.06
C VAL A 107 -7.53 16.81 -10.60
N MET A 108 -7.30 17.90 -9.87
CA MET A 108 -7.66 18.02 -8.46
C MET A 108 -9.18 18.14 -8.24
N ASN A 109 -9.90 18.75 -9.17
CA ASN A 109 -11.36 18.93 -9.12
C ASN A 109 -12.15 17.73 -9.65
N ARG A 110 -11.47 16.63 -10.01
CA ARG A 110 -12.16 15.42 -10.46
C ARG A 110 -13.12 14.89 -9.39
N PRO A 111 -14.26 14.32 -9.80
CA PRO A 111 -15.26 13.84 -8.87
C PRO A 111 -14.66 12.73 -7.98
N PRO A 112 -14.73 12.87 -6.64
CA PRO A 112 -14.22 11.88 -5.72
C PRO A 112 -15.00 10.57 -5.84
N GLN A 113 -14.41 9.49 -5.32
CA GLN A 113 -15.05 8.17 -5.36
C GLN A 113 -16.32 8.23 -4.52
N LYS A 114 -17.37 7.54 -4.96
CA LYS A 114 -18.66 7.58 -4.26
C LYS A 114 -18.50 7.05 -2.83
N PRO A 115 -19.08 7.69 -1.80
CA PRO A 115 -18.86 7.32 -0.40
C PRO A 115 -19.19 5.86 -0.07
N TYR A 116 -20.24 5.30 -0.66
CA TYR A 116 -20.64 3.90 -0.46
C TYR A 116 -19.57 2.89 -0.87
N THR A 117 -18.65 3.28 -1.76
CA THR A 117 -17.56 2.40 -2.21
C THR A 117 -16.60 2.07 -1.08
N LYS A 118 -16.39 2.98 -0.12
CA LYS A 118 -15.54 2.72 1.06
C LYS A 118 -16.14 1.63 1.96
N TYR A 119 -17.46 1.63 2.12
CA TYR A 119 -18.16 0.59 2.90
C TYR A 119 -18.07 -0.77 2.22
N PHE A 120 -18.31 -0.81 0.91
CA PHE A 120 -18.17 -2.04 0.13
C PHE A 120 -16.72 -2.56 0.14
N ALA A 121 -15.74 -1.66 0.01
CA ALA A 121 -14.32 -1.97 0.09
C ALA A 121 -13.93 -2.60 1.43
N ALA A 122 -14.36 -2.01 2.56
CA ALA A 122 -14.10 -2.58 3.89
C ALA A 122 -14.73 -3.96 4.04
N VAL A 123 -16.00 -4.11 3.65
CA VAL A 123 -16.70 -5.39 3.77
C VAL A 123 -16.02 -6.46 2.94
N MET A 124 -15.72 -6.19 1.66
CA MET A 124 -15.00 -7.14 0.80
C MET A 124 -13.61 -7.46 1.33
N GLY A 125 -12.83 -6.44 1.71
CA GLY A 125 -11.46 -6.60 2.20
C GLY A 125 -11.40 -7.37 3.52
N GLY A 126 -12.11 -6.87 4.54
CA GLY A 126 -12.11 -7.44 5.89
C GLY A 126 -12.79 -8.81 5.94
N THR A 127 -14.01 -8.93 5.43
CA THR A 127 -14.74 -10.22 5.45
C THR A 127 -14.12 -11.22 4.47
N GLY A 128 -13.62 -10.77 3.32
CA GLY A 128 -12.92 -11.63 2.37
C GLY A 128 -11.67 -12.26 2.98
N PHE A 129 -10.84 -11.48 3.69
CA PHE A 129 -9.71 -12.05 4.41
C PHE A 129 -10.11 -12.86 5.64
N ALA A 130 -11.17 -12.50 6.36
CA ALA A 130 -11.68 -13.35 7.44
C ALA A 130 -12.05 -14.77 6.94
N VAL A 131 -12.76 -14.86 5.81
CA VAL A 131 -13.09 -16.15 5.17
C VAL A 131 -11.83 -16.87 4.66
N PHE A 132 -10.85 -16.11 4.15
CA PHE A 132 -9.54 -16.64 3.76
C PHE A 132 -8.79 -17.31 4.93
N PHE A 133 -8.87 -16.73 6.13
CA PHE A 133 -8.32 -17.29 7.38
C PHE A 133 -9.26 -18.31 8.06
N GLY A 134 -10.24 -18.86 7.34
CA GLY A 134 -11.02 -20.00 7.83
C GLY A 134 -12.23 -19.66 8.69
N CYS A 135 -12.77 -18.45 8.60
CA CYS A 135 -14.06 -18.10 9.22
C CYS A 135 -15.21 -18.95 8.67
N ASN A 136 -16.17 -19.28 9.54
CA ASN A 136 -17.45 -19.86 9.14
C ASN A 136 -18.45 -18.75 8.70
N PHE A 137 -19.67 -19.14 8.34
CA PHE A 137 -20.69 -18.18 7.89
C PHE A 137 -21.11 -17.18 8.98
N GLN A 138 -21.19 -17.62 10.24
CA GLN A 138 -21.54 -16.77 11.38
C GLN A 138 -20.43 -15.74 11.65
N ASP A 139 -19.18 -16.19 11.66
CA ASP A 139 -17.99 -15.35 11.77
C ASP A 139 -17.94 -14.28 10.66
N ALA A 140 -18.33 -14.65 9.43
CA ALA A 140 -18.39 -13.72 8.32
C ALA A 140 -19.41 -12.59 8.55
N ILE A 141 -20.58 -12.88 9.14
CA ILE A 141 -21.57 -11.85 9.48
C ILE A 141 -20.99 -10.86 10.51
N VAL A 142 -20.31 -11.37 11.52
CA VAL A 142 -19.62 -10.54 12.52
C VAL A 142 -18.54 -9.69 11.84
N ALA A 143 -17.75 -10.26 10.93
CA ALA A 143 -16.74 -9.53 10.16
C ALA A 143 -17.33 -8.39 9.32
N VAL A 144 -18.53 -8.57 8.73
CA VAL A 144 -19.24 -7.49 8.02
C VAL A 144 -19.57 -6.34 8.98
N ILE A 145 -20.12 -6.64 10.15
CA ILE A 145 -20.50 -5.63 11.15
C ILE A 145 -19.26 -4.83 11.60
N VAL A 146 -18.17 -5.53 11.91
CA VAL A 146 -16.91 -4.90 12.35
C VAL A 146 -16.29 -4.08 11.22
N SER A 147 -16.32 -4.56 9.97
CA SER A 147 -15.82 -3.83 8.80
C SER A 147 -16.59 -2.52 8.58
N LEU A 148 -17.92 -2.54 8.74
CA LEU A 148 -18.74 -1.33 8.65
C LEU A 148 -18.44 -0.36 9.81
N MET A 149 -18.26 -0.90 11.03
CA MET A 149 -17.87 -0.12 12.20
C MET A 149 -16.55 0.62 11.97
N ILE A 150 -15.54 -0.05 11.41
CA ILE A 150 -14.25 0.57 11.07
C ILE A 150 -14.42 1.78 10.14
N VAL A 151 -15.26 1.68 9.11
CA VAL A 151 -15.46 2.81 8.17
C VAL A 151 -16.18 3.97 8.86
N ILE A 152 -17.20 3.68 9.68
CA ILE A 152 -18.01 4.70 10.36
C ILE A 152 -17.19 5.40 11.45
N VAL A 153 -16.66 4.62 12.39
CA VAL A 153 -15.89 5.13 13.53
C VAL A 153 -14.55 5.68 13.05
N GLY A 154 -13.88 5.01 12.12
CA GLY A 154 -12.61 5.46 11.54
C GLY A 154 -12.76 6.78 10.80
N GLY A 155 -13.84 6.98 10.03
CA GLY A 155 -14.10 8.25 9.36
C GLY A 155 -14.49 9.40 10.31
N TRP A 156 -15.02 9.08 11.49
CA TRP A 156 -15.25 10.06 12.56
C TRP A 156 -13.96 10.39 13.30
N LEU A 157 -13.14 9.38 13.61
CA LEU A 157 -11.91 9.50 14.39
C LEU A 157 -10.80 10.20 13.60
N SER A 158 -10.68 9.94 12.29
CA SER A 158 -9.65 10.56 11.44
C SER A 158 -9.78 12.08 11.31
N LYS A 159 -10.89 12.66 11.76
CA LYS A 159 -11.09 14.12 11.80
C LYS A 159 -10.64 14.75 13.12
N ARG A 160 -10.26 13.93 14.10
CA ARG A 160 -9.95 14.34 15.48
C ARG A 160 -8.58 13.88 15.93
N GLU A 161 -8.13 12.74 15.43
CA GLU A 161 -6.86 12.14 15.81
C GLU A 161 -6.05 11.82 14.55
N GLU A 162 -4.85 12.38 14.49
CA GLU A 162 -3.89 12.19 13.40
C GLU A 162 -2.82 11.15 13.76
N ASN A 163 -2.67 10.81 15.05
CA ASN A 163 -1.71 9.81 15.49
C ASN A 163 -2.16 8.40 15.12
N LEU A 164 -1.43 7.76 14.20
CA LEU A 164 -1.70 6.41 13.71
C LEU A 164 -1.84 5.36 14.81
N MET A 165 -1.01 5.42 15.86
CA MET A 165 -1.04 4.45 16.96
C MET A 165 -2.36 4.55 17.73
N VAL A 166 -2.76 5.77 18.08
CA VAL A 166 -3.99 6.04 18.84
C VAL A 166 -5.22 5.69 18.00
N TYR A 167 -5.19 6.08 16.72
CA TYR A 167 -6.23 5.73 15.75
C TYR A 167 -6.45 4.21 15.68
N ASN A 168 -5.37 3.45 15.46
CA ASN A 168 -5.44 1.99 15.37
C ASN A 168 -5.79 1.31 16.69
N LEU A 169 -5.34 1.85 17.82
CA LEU A 169 -5.70 1.36 19.16
C LEU A 169 -7.20 1.45 19.41
N ILE A 170 -7.81 2.59 19.12
CA ILE A 170 -9.25 2.79 19.34
C ILE A 170 -10.06 1.86 18.45
N LEU A 171 -9.73 1.77 17.15
CA LEU A 171 -10.47 0.93 16.21
C LEU A 171 -10.33 -0.56 16.51
N SER A 172 -9.12 -1.04 16.83
CA SER A 172 -8.88 -2.44 17.18
C SER A 172 -9.56 -2.81 18.51
N PHE A 173 -9.53 -1.93 19.51
CA PHE A 173 -10.24 -2.14 20.77
C PHE A 173 -11.75 -2.32 20.55
N PHE A 174 -12.42 -1.40 19.86
CA PHE A 174 -13.85 -1.53 19.59
C PHE A 174 -14.17 -2.73 18.69
N SER A 175 -13.30 -3.04 17.73
CA SER A 175 -13.45 -4.22 16.87
C SER A 175 -13.43 -5.50 17.69
N GLU A 176 -12.42 -5.67 18.55
CA GLU A 176 -12.27 -6.85 19.40
C GLU A 176 -13.43 -6.98 20.39
N VAL A 177 -13.87 -5.88 21.02
CA VAL A 177 -15.02 -5.90 21.93
C VAL A 177 -16.28 -6.42 21.21
N ILE A 178 -16.54 -5.98 19.98
CA ILE A 178 -17.70 -6.46 19.19
C ILE A 178 -17.54 -7.94 18.84
N ILE A 179 -16.33 -8.36 18.46
CA ILE A 179 -16.03 -9.77 18.14
C ILE A 179 -16.29 -10.66 19.35
N LEU A 180 -15.69 -10.33 20.51
CA LEU A 180 -15.83 -11.10 21.74
C LEU A 180 -17.28 -11.16 22.22
N LEU A 181 -18.01 -10.04 22.20
CA LEU A 181 -19.44 -10.01 22.54
C LEU A 181 -20.26 -10.90 21.62
N SER A 182 -19.97 -10.88 20.31
CA SER A 182 -20.68 -11.71 19.34
C SER A 182 -20.45 -13.20 19.58
N VAL A 183 -19.21 -13.58 19.94
CA VAL A 183 -18.87 -14.97 20.31
C VAL A 183 -19.57 -15.39 21.59
N HIS A 184 -19.59 -14.54 22.63
CA HIS A 184 -20.30 -14.81 23.88
C HIS A 184 -21.82 -14.98 23.69
N LEU A 185 -22.40 -14.28 22.72
CA LEU A 185 -23.82 -14.41 22.34
C LEU A 185 -24.10 -15.62 21.43
N GLY A 186 -23.08 -16.40 21.05
CA GLY A 186 -23.20 -17.54 20.14
C GLY A 186 -23.40 -17.15 18.67
N LEU A 187 -23.10 -15.90 18.31
CA LEU A 187 -23.18 -15.37 16.94
C LEU A 187 -21.85 -15.47 16.17
N GLY A 188 -20.78 -15.87 16.84
CA GLY A 188 -19.47 -16.14 16.26
C GLY A 188 -18.82 -17.33 16.97
N SER A 189 -17.84 -17.94 16.31
CA SER A 189 -17.15 -19.13 16.80
C SER A 189 -15.64 -18.94 16.88
N HIS A 190 -15.05 -18.14 16.00
CA HIS A 190 -13.58 -18.02 15.89
C HIS A 190 -13.13 -16.56 15.98
N PRO A 191 -12.99 -15.99 17.18
CA PRO A 191 -12.62 -14.59 17.36
C PRO A 191 -11.28 -14.24 16.70
N GLU A 192 -10.26 -15.11 16.83
CA GLU A 192 -8.95 -14.86 16.23
C GLU A 192 -9.01 -14.74 14.70
N ARG A 193 -9.78 -15.59 14.03
CA ARG A 193 -9.92 -15.59 12.55
C ARG A 193 -10.62 -14.34 12.04
N ILE A 194 -11.63 -13.87 12.78
CA ILE A 194 -12.32 -12.62 12.46
C ILE A 194 -11.34 -11.46 12.62
N MET A 195 -10.65 -11.38 13.76
CA MET A 195 -9.74 -10.28 14.05
C MET A 195 -8.63 -10.17 13.00
N ILE A 196 -7.98 -11.25 12.58
CA ILE A 196 -6.92 -11.19 11.55
C ILE A 196 -7.44 -10.60 10.22
N GLY A 197 -8.64 -11.03 9.78
CA GLY A 197 -9.26 -10.50 8.57
C GLY A 197 -9.52 -8.99 8.65
N ILE A 198 -9.96 -8.51 9.81
CA ILE A 198 -10.20 -7.11 10.12
C ILE A 198 -8.89 -6.31 10.20
N VAL A 199 -7.86 -6.89 10.83
CA VAL A 199 -6.54 -6.26 10.98
C VAL A 199 -5.88 -5.99 9.63
N MET A 200 -6.12 -6.81 8.61
CA MET A 200 -5.63 -6.54 7.25
C MET A 200 -6.09 -5.18 6.71
N LEU A 201 -7.25 -4.64 7.14
CA LEU A 201 -7.72 -3.31 6.75
C LEU A 201 -6.97 -2.18 7.48
N LEU A 202 -6.49 -2.45 8.70
CA LEU A 202 -5.92 -1.46 9.61
C LEU A 202 -4.38 -1.44 9.59
N ILE A 203 -3.75 -2.58 9.31
CA ILE A 203 -2.29 -2.75 9.30
C ILE A 203 -1.74 -2.52 7.90
N SER A 204 -0.71 -1.68 7.80
CA SER A 204 0.04 -1.51 6.56
C SER A 204 1.21 -2.49 6.50
N GLY A 205 0.93 -3.79 6.36
CA GLY A 205 1.97 -4.77 6.02
C GLY A 205 2.69 -4.41 4.70
N LEU A 206 1.99 -3.66 3.83
CA LEU A 206 2.54 -3.10 2.60
C LEU A 206 3.67 -2.09 2.88
N SER A 207 3.53 -1.25 3.91
CA SER A 207 4.57 -0.29 4.30
C SER A 207 5.82 -1.00 4.81
N THR A 208 5.70 -2.07 5.60
CA THR A 208 6.88 -2.87 6.02
C THR A 208 7.60 -3.46 4.81
N THR A 209 6.84 -4.01 3.86
CA THR A 209 7.38 -4.62 2.64
C THR A 209 8.07 -3.58 1.76
N ASN A 210 7.44 -2.42 1.55
CA ASN A 210 8.03 -1.30 0.82
C ASN A 210 9.27 -0.76 1.53
N GLY A 211 9.24 -0.64 2.86
CA GLY A 211 10.38 -0.14 3.60
C GLY A 211 11.61 -1.06 3.50
N ILE A 212 11.40 -2.38 3.55
CA ILE A 212 12.48 -3.36 3.31
C ILE A 212 13.01 -3.26 1.88
N ARG A 213 12.13 -3.06 0.90
CA ARG A 213 12.55 -2.84 -0.49
C ARG A 213 13.37 -1.55 -0.66
N ASP A 214 12.94 -0.45 -0.05
CA ASP A 214 13.63 0.84 -0.10
C ASP A 214 15.05 0.72 0.50
N VAL A 215 15.17 0.04 1.66
CA VAL A 215 16.48 -0.28 2.27
C VAL A 215 17.38 -1.06 1.32
N LEU A 216 16.85 -2.10 0.64
CA LEU A 216 17.62 -2.87 -0.35
C LEU A 216 18.05 -2.04 -1.56
N GLN A 217 17.28 -0.99 -1.90
CA GLN A 217 17.59 -0.04 -2.97
C GLN A 217 18.48 1.13 -2.50
N ARG A 218 18.97 1.09 -1.24
CA ARG A 218 19.81 2.10 -0.59
C ARG A 218 19.08 3.42 -0.24
N ASP A 219 17.75 3.43 -0.26
CA ASP A 219 16.94 4.51 0.31
C ASP A 219 16.63 4.20 1.78
N PHE A 220 17.65 4.36 2.63
CA PHE A 220 17.57 4.00 4.04
C PHE A 220 16.59 4.87 4.82
N ILE A 221 16.49 6.16 4.48
CA ILE A 221 15.64 7.11 5.22
C ILE A 221 14.16 6.78 4.94
N SER A 222 13.75 6.66 3.68
CA SER A 222 12.39 6.25 3.33
C SER A 222 12.07 4.87 3.91
N GLY A 223 13.03 3.94 3.76
CA GLY A 223 12.88 2.58 4.24
C GLY A 223 12.61 2.49 5.74
N SER A 224 13.40 3.21 6.55
CA SER A 224 13.21 3.30 8.00
C SER A 224 11.87 3.93 8.36
N ILE A 225 11.45 5.03 7.71
CA ILE A 225 10.16 5.69 7.96
C ILE A 225 9.00 4.72 7.72
N ASN A 226 9.02 4.00 6.61
CA ASN A 226 7.96 3.04 6.24
C ASN A 226 7.86 1.86 7.21
N ILE A 227 9.00 1.29 7.63
CA ILE A 227 9.04 0.22 8.64
C ILE A 227 8.53 0.72 9.99
N MET A 228 9.00 1.90 10.44
CA MET A 228 8.58 2.48 11.72
C MET A 228 7.09 2.80 11.76
N ASN A 229 6.52 3.36 10.68
CA ASN A 229 5.08 3.62 10.58
C ASN A 229 4.26 2.32 10.70
N SER A 230 4.75 1.23 10.11
CA SER A 230 4.08 -0.08 10.17
C SER A 230 4.12 -0.67 11.57
N ILE A 231 5.27 -0.60 12.23
CA ILE A 231 5.45 -1.02 13.63
C ILE A 231 4.56 -0.19 14.55
N LEU A 232 4.52 1.13 14.39
CA LEU A 232 3.70 2.03 15.20
C LEU A 232 2.21 1.72 15.05
N GLY A 233 1.75 1.53 13.81
CA GLY A 233 0.38 1.13 13.52
C GLY A 233 0.04 -0.25 14.10
N ALA A 234 0.93 -1.22 13.97
CA ALA A 234 0.73 -2.58 14.50
C ALA A 234 0.76 -2.64 16.03
N ALA A 235 1.61 -1.83 16.68
CA ALA A 235 1.61 -1.68 18.13
C ALA A 235 0.29 -1.11 18.64
N GLY A 236 -0.29 -0.12 17.93
CA GLY A 236 -1.63 0.39 18.23
C GLY A 236 -2.69 -0.71 18.21
N ILE A 237 -2.72 -1.52 17.13
CA ILE A 237 -3.66 -2.65 17.01
C ILE A 237 -3.45 -3.67 18.12
N ALA A 238 -2.21 -4.11 18.34
CA ALA A 238 -1.87 -5.10 19.36
C ALA A 238 -2.31 -4.65 20.76
N CYS A 239 -2.03 -3.40 21.13
CA CYS A 239 -2.46 -2.82 22.40
C CYS A 239 -3.99 -2.72 22.52
N GLY A 240 -4.69 -2.31 21.46
CA GLY A 240 -6.16 -2.20 21.48
C GLY A 240 -6.83 -3.57 21.61
N THR A 241 -6.37 -4.57 20.86
CA THR A 241 -6.84 -5.96 21.00
C THR A 241 -6.53 -6.53 22.39
N ALA A 242 -5.30 -6.35 22.90
CA ALA A 242 -4.93 -6.81 24.23
C ALA A 242 -5.78 -6.18 25.34
N LEU A 243 -6.07 -4.88 25.24
CA LEU A 243 -6.93 -4.19 26.21
C LEU A 243 -8.36 -4.75 26.22
N ALA A 244 -8.90 -5.09 25.05
CA ALA A 244 -10.21 -5.72 24.95
C ALA A 244 -10.22 -7.14 25.53
N LEU A 245 -9.20 -7.95 25.25
CA LEU A 245 -9.08 -9.30 25.83
C LEU A 245 -8.97 -9.27 27.37
N LEU A 246 -8.19 -8.32 27.91
CA LEU A 246 -8.10 -8.12 29.36
C LEU A 246 -9.44 -7.74 29.99
N LEU A 247 -10.27 -6.96 29.30
CA LEU A 247 -11.61 -6.58 29.77
C LEU A 247 -12.52 -7.81 29.94
N PHE A 248 -12.46 -8.75 28.99
CA PHE A 248 -13.28 -9.96 28.98
C PHE A 248 -12.63 -11.16 29.71
N LYS A 249 -11.40 -11.01 30.18
CA LYS A 249 -10.60 -12.09 30.81
C LYS A 249 -10.42 -13.33 29.92
N GLU A 250 -10.35 -13.10 28.61
CA GLU A 250 -10.15 -14.14 27.62
C GLU A 250 -8.65 -14.46 27.47
N VAL A 251 -8.36 -15.71 27.08
CA VAL A 251 -6.99 -16.17 26.85
C VAL A 251 -6.51 -15.75 25.46
N SER A 252 -5.20 -15.58 25.35
CA SER A 252 -4.49 -15.15 24.14
C SER A 252 -4.81 -15.99 22.89
N PRO A 253 -4.92 -15.36 21.71
CA PRO A 253 -5.20 -16.01 20.44
C PRO A 253 -4.08 -16.98 20.01
N GLU A 254 -4.47 -18.18 19.58
CA GLU A 254 -3.57 -19.23 19.07
C GLU A 254 -3.27 -19.03 17.57
N GLY A 255 -2.44 -18.03 17.23
CA GLY A 255 -1.96 -17.81 15.85
C GLY A 255 -3.07 -17.77 14.79
N TYR A 256 -2.73 -18.09 13.54
CA TYR A 256 -3.71 -18.15 12.43
C TYR A 256 -3.55 -19.38 11.54
N ILE A 257 -4.67 -19.80 10.95
CA ILE A 257 -4.74 -20.95 10.05
C ILE A 257 -5.39 -20.52 8.74
N LEU A 258 -4.84 -20.95 7.60
CA LEU A 258 -5.46 -20.74 6.30
C LEU A 258 -6.63 -21.71 6.10
N ASN A 259 -7.67 -21.28 5.38
CA ASN A 259 -8.80 -22.16 5.08
C ASN A 259 -8.34 -23.40 4.31
N ASN A 260 -8.70 -24.61 4.75
CA ASN A 260 -8.22 -25.86 4.13
C ASN A 260 -8.64 -26.03 2.65
N ASN A 261 -9.69 -25.34 2.20
CA ASN A 261 -10.19 -25.45 0.84
C ASN A 261 -9.54 -24.40 -0.09
N LEU A 262 -8.74 -24.88 -1.06
CA LEU A 262 -8.07 -24.05 -2.06
C LEU A 262 -9.04 -23.15 -2.85
N THR A 263 -10.22 -23.64 -3.20
CA THR A 263 -11.21 -22.85 -3.95
C THR A 263 -11.70 -21.69 -3.10
N ILE A 264 -11.94 -21.92 -1.80
CA ILE A 264 -12.34 -20.85 -0.89
C ILE A 264 -11.21 -19.83 -0.77
N GLN A 265 -9.97 -20.28 -0.57
CA GLN A 265 -8.81 -19.37 -0.50
C GLN A 265 -8.71 -18.47 -1.74
N LEU A 266 -8.78 -19.05 -2.95
CA LEU A 266 -8.64 -18.30 -4.20
C LEU A 266 -9.78 -17.29 -4.42
N ILE A 267 -11.02 -17.68 -4.13
CA ILE A 267 -12.17 -16.79 -4.30
C ILE A 267 -12.14 -15.69 -3.24
N SER A 268 -11.94 -16.05 -1.97
CA SER A 268 -11.99 -15.09 -0.86
C SER A 268 -10.82 -14.10 -0.91
N CYS A 269 -9.60 -14.55 -1.26
CA CYS A 269 -8.47 -13.64 -1.43
C CYS A 269 -8.70 -12.67 -2.61
N THR A 270 -9.30 -13.14 -3.71
CA THR A 270 -9.62 -12.30 -4.86
C THR A 270 -10.67 -11.25 -4.52
N VAL A 271 -11.75 -11.65 -3.83
CA VAL A 271 -12.77 -10.74 -3.31
C VAL A 271 -12.14 -9.71 -2.36
N ALA A 272 -11.27 -10.15 -1.45
CA ALA A 272 -10.57 -9.25 -0.54
C ALA A 272 -9.70 -8.23 -1.29
N CYS A 273 -8.90 -8.68 -2.27
CA CYS A 273 -8.03 -7.81 -3.05
C CYS A 273 -8.80 -6.83 -3.95
N ILE A 274 -9.98 -7.21 -4.46
CA ILE A 274 -10.90 -6.28 -5.12
C ILE A 274 -11.41 -5.24 -4.12
N GLY A 275 -11.73 -5.65 -2.89
CA GLY A 275 -12.03 -4.74 -1.77
C GLY A 275 -10.90 -3.74 -1.54
N PHE A 276 -9.64 -4.19 -1.45
CA PHE A 276 -8.47 -3.32 -1.32
C PHE A 276 -8.25 -2.41 -2.54
N ALA A 277 -8.52 -2.89 -3.76
CA ALA A 277 -8.47 -2.05 -4.95
C ALA A 277 -9.45 -0.87 -4.82
N PHE A 278 -10.67 -1.13 -4.35
CA PHE A 278 -11.62 -0.06 -4.05
C PHE A 278 -11.20 0.81 -2.86
N TRP A 279 -10.55 0.24 -1.84
CA TRP A 279 -10.01 0.94 -0.68
C TRP A 279 -8.95 1.97 -1.08
N PHE A 280 -8.05 1.60 -2.01
CA PHE A 280 -7.06 2.51 -2.61
C PHE A 280 -7.61 3.37 -3.76
N LYS A 281 -8.94 3.44 -3.87
CA LYS A 281 -9.68 4.27 -4.84
C LYS A 281 -9.37 3.96 -6.31
N ILE A 282 -8.97 2.74 -6.64
CA ILE A 282 -8.83 2.27 -8.03
C ILE A 282 -10.22 2.28 -8.71
N ARG A 283 -10.29 2.69 -9.98
CA ARG A 283 -11.55 2.78 -10.73
C ARG A 283 -11.57 1.99 -12.03
N GLY A 284 -12.79 1.72 -12.50
CA GLY A 284 -13.05 1.14 -13.82
C GLY A 284 -12.49 -0.28 -13.98
N ARG A 285 -11.99 -0.59 -15.18
CA ARG A 285 -11.47 -1.93 -15.51
C ARG A 285 -10.21 -2.31 -14.74
N GLN A 286 -9.48 -1.34 -14.21
CA GLN A 286 -8.26 -1.57 -13.44
C GLN A 286 -8.53 -2.42 -12.18
N VAL A 287 -9.71 -2.28 -11.57
CA VAL A 287 -10.13 -3.10 -10.41
C VAL A 287 -10.20 -4.59 -10.77
N VAL A 288 -10.77 -4.92 -11.93
CA VAL A 288 -10.87 -6.31 -12.40
C VAL A 288 -9.49 -6.87 -12.69
N TYR A 289 -8.61 -6.09 -13.31
CA TYR A 289 -7.22 -6.51 -13.54
C TYR A 289 -6.46 -6.75 -12.24
N SER A 290 -6.67 -5.92 -11.22
CA SER A 290 -6.07 -6.18 -9.90
C SER A 290 -6.61 -7.47 -9.26
N GLY A 291 -7.91 -7.76 -9.40
CA GLY A 291 -8.49 -9.02 -8.93
C GLY A 291 -7.92 -10.25 -9.63
N VAL A 292 -7.78 -10.22 -10.96
CA VAL A 292 -7.15 -11.31 -11.73
C VAL A 292 -5.69 -11.49 -11.33
N GLY A 293 -4.97 -10.38 -11.13
CA GLY A 293 -3.59 -10.40 -10.63
C GLY A 293 -3.48 -11.09 -9.28
N ALA A 294 -4.36 -10.75 -8.33
CA ALA A 294 -4.40 -11.37 -7.00
C ALA A 294 -4.71 -12.88 -7.06
N PHE A 295 -5.71 -13.29 -7.86
CA PHE A 295 -6.08 -14.70 -8.04
C PHE A 295 -4.88 -15.54 -8.51
N ILE A 296 -4.19 -15.07 -9.56
CA ILE A 296 -3.06 -15.81 -10.12
C ILE A 296 -1.86 -15.78 -9.17
N THR A 297 -1.62 -14.65 -8.49
CA THR A 297 -0.52 -14.51 -7.53
C THR A 297 -0.66 -15.52 -6.39
N TRP A 298 -1.84 -15.61 -5.77
CA TRP A 298 -2.09 -16.61 -4.72
C TRP A 298 -2.05 -18.04 -5.27
N GLY A 299 -2.60 -18.28 -6.47
CA GLY A 299 -2.52 -19.58 -7.13
C GLY A 299 -1.10 -20.06 -7.37
N ILE A 300 -0.20 -19.17 -7.79
CA ILE A 300 1.23 -19.46 -7.97
C ILE A 300 1.88 -19.76 -6.62
N TYR A 301 1.59 -18.97 -5.58
CA TYR A 301 2.11 -19.23 -4.24
C TYR A 301 1.74 -20.63 -3.77
N VAL A 302 0.44 -21.00 -3.84
CA VAL A 302 -0.02 -22.33 -3.41
C VAL A 302 0.61 -23.44 -4.26
N ALA A 303 0.67 -23.26 -5.59
CA ALA A 303 1.26 -24.27 -6.47
C ALA A 303 2.73 -24.51 -6.16
N VAL A 304 3.53 -23.45 -6.00
CA VAL A 304 4.96 -23.57 -5.66
C VAL A 304 5.13 -24.19 -4.28
N TYR A 305 4.35 -23.76 -3.29
CA TYR A 305 4.40 -24.29 -1.93
C TYR A 305 4.06 -25.79 -1.87
N TYR A 306 3.13 -26.25 -2.71
CA TYR A 306 2.77 -27.67 -2.81
C TYR A 306 3.95 -28.53 -3.30
N PHE A 307 4.71 -28.07 -4.29
CA PHE A 307 5.87 -28.80 -4.80
C PHE A 307 7.12 -28.64 -3.93
N TRP A 308 7.30 -27.46 -3.34
CA TRP A 308 8.46 -27.08 -2.54
C TRP A 308 7.97 -26.33 -1.31
N PRO A 309 7.85 -26.99 -0.13
CA PRO A 309 7.26 -26.42 1.07
C PRO A 309 8.21 -25.40 1.73
N SER A 310 8.42 -24.28 1.06
CA SER A 310 9.27 -23.16 1.46
C SER A 310 8.51 -21.87 1.23
N ASN A 311 8.15 -21.19 2.32
CA ASN A 311 7.50 -19.87 2.28
C ASN A 311 8.33 -18.87 1.47
N PHE A 312 9.66 -18.88 1.63
CA PHE A 312 10.53 -17.98 0.90
C PHE A 312 10.42 -18.18 -0.61
N LEU A 313 10.54 -19.42 -1.09
CA LEU A 313 10.51 -19.71 -2.53
C LEU A 313 9.13 -19.43 -3.14
N ALA A 314 8.05 -19.86 -2.47
CA ALA A 314 6.69 -19.62 -2.94
C ALA A 314 6.38 -18.12 -3.05
N THR A 315 6.73 -17.35 -2.03
CA THR A 315 6.56 -15.89 -2.03
C THR A 315 7.44 -15.21 -3.08
N LEU A 316 8.69 -15.65 -3.25
CA LEU A 316 9.62 -15.08 -4.24
C LEU A 316 9.11 -15.28 -5.67
N VAL A 317 8.64 -16.49 -6.01
CA VAL A 317 8.13 -16.77 -7.37
C VAL A 317 6.82 -16.02 -7.62
N ALA A 318 5.92 -15.98 -6.65
CA ALA A 318 4.67 -15.23 -6.75
C ALA A 318 4.92 -13.71 -6.83
N SER A 319 5.92 -13.17 -6.12
CA SER A 319 6.27 -11.76 -6.16
C SER A 319 6.95 -11.34 -7.48
N VAL A 320 7.74 -12.22 -8.10
CA VAL A 320 8.25 -12.03 -9.47
C VAL A 320 7.08 -11.98 -10.45
N PHE A 321 6.12 -12.90 -10.34
CA PHE A 321 4.93 -12.90 -11.20
C PHE A 321 4.15 -11.59 -11.07
N VAL A 322 3.77 -11.19 -9.86
CA VAL A 322 2.91 -10.01 -9.66
C VAL A 322 3.60 -8.72 -10.10
N ALA A 323 4.92 -8.60 -9.90
CA ALA A 323 5.70 -7.47 -10.40
C ALA A 323 5.74 -7.44 -11.93
N LEU A 324 5.92 -8.59 -12.59
CA LEU A 324 5.90 -8.67 -14.06
C LEU A 324 4.49 -8.37 -14.61
N TYR A 325 3.46 -8.92 -13.99
CA TYR A 325 2.06 -8.66 -14.31
C TYR A 325 1.74 -7.17 -14.22
N ALA A 326 2.08 -6.53 -13.10
CA ALA A 326 1.88 -5.11 -12.91
C ALA A 326 2.69 -4.29 -13.92
N PHE A 327 3.93 -4.69 -14.22
CA PHE A 327 4.73 -4.05 -15.25
C PHE A 327 4.01 -4.05 -16.61
N ILE A 328 3.55 -5.22 -17.07
CA ILE A 328 2.85 -5.38 -18.35
C ILE A 328 1.55 -4.58 -18.37
N MET A 329 0.70 -4.74 -17.35
CA MET A 329 -0.61 -4.10 -17.27
C MET A 329 -0.52 -2.57 -17.25
N SER A 330 0.52 -2.02 -16.62
CA SER A 330 0.72 -0.57 -16.61
C SER A 330 1.02 0.00 -18.00
N ARG A 331 1.63 -0.76 -18.91
CA ARG A 331 1.91 -0.31 -20.28
C ARG A 331 0.68 -0.43 -21.17
N ILE A 332 -0.09 -1.51 -20.99
CA ILE A 332 -1.37 -1.71 -21.69
C ILE A 332 -2.35 -0.59 -21.33
N ASN A 333 -2.48 -0.27 -20.04
CA ASN A 333 -3.43 0.73 -19.55
C ASN A 333 -2.88 2.16 -19.49
N ARG A 334 -1.59 2.34 -19.80
CA ARG A 334 -0.86 3.62 -19.67
C ARG A 334 -0.89 4.22 -18.26
N ALA A 335 -1.16 3.43 -17.24
CA ALA A 335 -1.24 3.84 -15.84
C ALA A 335 0.05 3.51 -15.07
N PRO A 336 0.25 4.05 -13.85
CA PRO A 336 1.32 3.63 -12.94
C PRO A 336 1.19 2.13 -12.60
N SER A 337 2.32 1.40 -12.51
CA SER A 337 2.24 -0.03 -12.17
C SER A 337 1.92 -0.27 -10.71
N THR A 338 2.14 0.71 -9.83
CA THR A 338 1.77 0.69 -8.41
C THR A 338 0.29 0.35 -8.23
N ILE A 339 -0.59 0.83 -9.13
CA ILE A 339 -2.04 0.54 -9.12
C ILE A 339 -2.32 -0.96 -9.19
N PHE A 340 -1.66 -1.66 -10.11
CA PHE A 340 -1.84 -3.11 -10.29
C PHE A 340 -1.05 -3.92 -9.26
N LEU A 341 0.15 -3.45 -8.92
CA LEU A 341 1.07 -4.15 -8.03
C LEU A 341 0.52 -4.22 -6.60
N THR A 342 0.15 -3.06 -6.04
CA THR A 342 -0.29 -2.94 -4.64
C THR A 342 -1.48 -3.83 -4.37
N ALA A 343 -2.58 -3.69 -5.11
CA ALA A 343 -3.78 -4.50 -4.91
C ALA A 343 -3.57 -6.00 -5.17
N SER A 344 -2.72 -6.37 -6.15
CA SER A 344 -2.53 -7.79 -6.51
C SER A 344 -1.56 -8.54 -5.59
N VAL A 345 -0.64 -7.83 -4.90
CA VAL A 345 0.35 -8.47 -4.01
C VAL A 345 -0.18 -8.71 -2.59
N PHE A 346 -1.31 -8.12 -2.21
CA PHE A 346 -1.91 -8.25 -0.87
C PHE A 346 -1.95 -9.66 -0.28
N PRO A 347 -2.26 -10.73 -1.04
CA PRO A 347 -2.29 -12.09 -0.48
C PRO A 347 -0.93 -12.56 0.06
N LEU A 348 0.18 -11.99 -0.42
CA LEU A 348 1.53 -12.31 0.02
C LEU A 348 2.00 -11.43 1.17
N ILE A 349 1.33 -10.29 1.40
CA ILE A 349 1.80 -9.30 2.37
C ILE A 349 1.65 -9.88 3.78
N PRO A 350 2.73 -9.89 4.58
CA PRO A 350 2.74 -10.48 5.93
C PRO A 350 2.11 -9.57 6.99
N GLY A 351 0.88 -9.09 6.73
CA GLY A 351 0.09 -8.30 7.68
C GLY A 351 -0.22 -9.03 9.00
N PRO A 352 -0.68 -10.30 8.95
CA PRO A 352 -0.92 -11.08 10.16
C PRO A 352 0.34 -11.29 10.99
N ASN A 353 1.47 -11.59 10.35
CA ASN A 353 2.74 -11.79 11.05
C ASN A 353 3.21 -10.52 11.77
N LEU A 354 3.01 -9.34 11.14
CA LEU A 354 3.29 -8.05 11.79
C LEU A 354 2.41 -7.83 13.03
N TYR A 355 1.13 -8.20 12.94
CA TYR A 355 0.21 -8.15 14.08
C TYR A 355 0.63 -9.09 15.20
N TYR A 356 0.83 -10.38 14.92
CA TYR A 356 1.19 -11.37 15.95
C TYR A 356 2.56 -11.11 16.56
N MET A 357 3.51 -10.58 15.79
CA MET A 357 4.78 -10.09 16.32
C MET A 357 4.55 -9.02 17.40
N MET A 358 3.75 -7.99 17.11
CA MET A 358 3.47 -6.91 18.06
C MET A 358 2.60 -7.39 19.22
N TYR A 359 1.62 -8.25 18.95
CA TYR A 359 0.76 -8.83 19.97
C TYR A 359 1.57 -9.72 20.94
N GLY A 360 2.51 -10.53 20.45
CA GLY A 360 3.40 -11.33 21.28
C GLY A 360 4.27 -10.47 22.21
N CYS A 361 4.79 -9.36 21.70
CA CYS A 361 5.50 -8.37 22.52
C CYS A 361 4.63 -7.79 23.65
N VAL A 362 3.36 -7.45 23.36
CA VAL A 362 2.43 -6.87 24.34
C VAL A 362 1.98 -7.92 25.37
N SER A 363 1.69 -9.13 24.92
CA SER A 363 1.20 -10.25 25.73
C SER A 363 2.32 -11.01 26.46
N ARG A 364 3.59 -10.62 26.27
CA ARG A 364 4.80 -11.26 26.81
C ARG A 364 5.03 -12.70 26.33
N ASP A 365 4.47 -13.05 25.17
CA ASP A 365 4.78 -14.30 24.46
C ASP A 365 5.92 -14.04 23.47
N TYR A 366 7.14 -14.15 23.98
CA TYR A 366 8.34 -13.89 23.18
C TYR A 366 8.62 -14.97 22.12
N ASN A 367 8.09 -16.18 22.29
CA ASN A 367 8.28 -17.24 21.30
C ASN A 367 7.47 -16.90 20.04
N MET A 368 6.18 -16.60 20.21
CA MET A 368 5.35 -16.14 19.10
C MET A 368 5.93 -14.87 18.46
N ALA A 369 6.38 -13.90 19.27
CA ALA A 369 6.96 -12.67 18.74
C ALA A 369 8.18 -12.94 17.84
N ILE A 370 9.09 -13.83 18.25
CA ILE A 370 10.29 -14.18 17.49
C ILE A 370 9.95 -14.96 16.22
N ASP A 371 9.10 -15.99 16.34
CA ASP A 371 8.71 -16.83 15.20
C ASP A 371 8.05 -16.00 14.09
N GLU A 372 7.12 -15.13 14.49
CA GLU A 372 6.41 -14.24 13.57
C GLU A 372 7.31 -13.15 12.99
N THR A 373 8.31 -12.67 13.75
CA THR A 373 9.35 -11.76 13.23
C THR A 373 10.15 -12.42 12.11
N ILE A 374 10.56 -13.68 12.30
CA ILE A 374 11.34 -14.42 11.29
C ILE A 374 10.51 -14.59 10.02
N ILE A 375 9.26 -15.02 10.14
CA ILE A 375 8.38 -15.21 8.98
C ILE A 375 8.10 -13.88 8.27
N LEU A 376 7.84 -12.80 9.02
CA LEU A 376 7.66 -11.45 8.51
C LEU A 376 8.87 -10.99 7.68
N LEU A 377 10.08 -11.10 8.23
CA LEU A 377 11.31 -10.67 7.56
C LEU A 377 11.58 -11.49 6.30
N VAL A 378 11.48 -12.82 6.38
CA VAL A 378 11.69 -13.73 5.25
C VAL A 378 10.71 -13.44 4.12
N THR A 379 9.43 -13.19 4.45
CA THR A 379 8.37 -12.89 3.48
C THR A 379 8.61 -11.54 2.81
N CYS A 380 8.91 -10.49 3.59
CA CYS A 380 9.23 -9.18 3.05
C CYS A 380 10.46 -9.19 2.15
N LEU A 381 11.53 -9.92 2.54
CA LEU A 381 12.73 -10.09 1.72
C LEU A 381 12.40 -10.81 0.40
N ALA A 382 11.61 -11.89 0.44
CA ALA A 382 11.18 -12.59 -0.77
C ALA A 382 10.37 -11.69 -1.72
N ILE A 383 9.47 -10.86 -1.19
CA ILE A 383 8.72 -9.88 -2.00
C ILE A 383 9.68 -8.84 -2.61
N ALA A 384 10.55 -8.25 -1.79
CA ALA A 384 11.46 -7.22 -2.22
C ALA A 384 12.47 -7.72 -3.28
N PHE A 385 13.00 -8.93 -3.12
CA PHE A 385 13.86 -9.56 -4.12
C PHE A 385 13.12 -9.83 -5.43
N GLY A 386 11.89 -10.37 -5.37
CA GLY A 386 11.12 -10.62 -6.59
C GLY A 386 10.79 -9.33 -7.35
N PHE A 387 10.48 -8.25 -6.63
CA PHE A 387 10.26 -6.93 -7.23
C PHE A 387 11.55 -6.39 -7.87
N ASN A 388 12.69 -6.52 -7.19
CA ASN A 388 13.99 -6.10 -7.70
C ASN A 388 14.42 -6.88 -8.96
N ILE A 389 14.17 -8.19 -9.02
CA ILE A 389 14.43 -9.00 -10.21
C ILE A 389 13.68 -8.43 -11.43
N VAL A 390 12.39 -8.13 -11.28
CA VAL A 390 11.58 -7.57 -12.36
C VAL A 390 12.01 -6.15 -12.71
N ASP A 391 12.39 -5.33 -11.74
CA ASP A 391 12.88 -3.98 -12.02
C ASP A 391 14.17 -4.01 -12.86
N ILE A 392 15.13 -4.87 -12.51
CA ILE A 392 16.37 -5.07 -13.29
C ILE A 392 16.08 -5.58 -14.71
N LEU A 393 15.18 -6.56 -14.84
CA LEU A 393 14.76 -7.08 -16.15
C LEU A 393 14.10 -5.99 -16.98
N SER A 394 13.22 -5.20 -16.36
CA SER A 394 12.49 -4.13 -17.04
C SER A 394 13.42 -3.04 -17.57
N ARG A 395 14.42 -2.64 -16.78
CA ARG A 395 15.48 -1.70 -17.18
C ARG A 395 16.24 -2.23 -18.38
N SER A 396 16.62 -3.50 -18.35
CA SER A 396 17.38 -4.17 -19.41
C SER A 396 16.59 -4.22 -20.72
N VAL A 397 15.31 -4.60 -20.66
CA VAL A 397 14.42 -4.62 -21.83
C VAL A 397 14.21 -3.22 -22.41
N MET A 398 14.00 -2.20 -21.56
CA MET A 398 13.79 -0.82 -22.02
C MET A 398 15.05 -0.24 -22.68
N LYS A 399 16.22 -0.54 -22.13
CA LYS A 399 17.51 -0.15 -22.72
C LYS A 399 17.73 -0.78 -24.10
N LEU A 400 17.39 -2.07 -24.25
CA LEU A 400 17.43 -2.76 -25.55
C LEU A 400 16.46 -2.15 -26.58
N LEU A 401 15.28 -1.71 -26.12
CA LEU A 401 14.27 -1.07 -26.96
C LEU A 401 14.56 0.41 -27.28
N LYS A 402 15.71 0.97 -26.84
CA LYS A 402 16.08 2.39 -26.98
C LYS A 402 14.98 3.37 -26.52
N ARG A 403 14.14 2.96 -25.57
CA ARG A 403 13.16 3.83 -24.94
C ARG A 403 13.76 4.32 -23.63
N ASP A 404 13.96 5.63 -23.50
CA ASP A 404 14.55 6.25 -22.31
C ASP A 404 13.85 5.77 -21.03
N TYR A 405 14.57 4.94 -20.27
CA TYR A 405 14.26 4.55 -18.90
C TYR A 405 15.46 4.98 -18.07
N HIS A 406 15.62 6.28 -17.88
CA HIS A 406 16.70 6.84 -17.09
C HIS A 406 16.21 7.05 -15.66
N ILE A 407 16.93 6.48 -14.70
CA ILE A 407 16.77 6.73 -13.26
C ILE A 407 18.06 7.42 -12.83
N GLY A 408 17.94 8.66 -12.35
CA GLY A 408 19.05 9.42 -11.78
C GLY A 408 19.81 10.35 -12.75
N LYS A 409 20.56 11.28 -12.13
CA LYS A 409 21.51 12.19 -12.78
C LYS A 409 22.63 11.35 -13.41
N ASN A 410 23.00 11.61 -14.67
CA ASN A 410 24.31 11.19 -15.17
C ASN A 410 25.34 11.98 -14.34
N SER A 411 26.03 11.31 -13.42
CA SER A 411 27.35 11.77 -12.95
C SER A 411 28.41 11.10 -13.79
#